data_AF-A0AAX2F2B6-F1
#
_entry.id   AF-A0AAX2F2B6-F1
#
_cell.length_a   1.000
_cell.length_b   1.000
_cell.length_c   1.000
_cell.angle_alpha   90.00
_cell.angle_beta   90.00
_cell.angle_gamma   90.00
#
_symmetry.space_group_name_H-M   'P 1'
#
loop_
_entity.id
_entity.type
_entity.pdbx_description
1 polymer ?
#
loop_
_entity_poly.entity_id
_entity_poly.type
_entity_poly.pdbx_seq_one_letter_code
_entity_poly.pdbx_strand_id
1 'polypeptide(L)'
;MKKGTWRKQHKWLGIGLSFFMLMFCVSGILLNHRSLIKEVNVSRKYLPSRYEFRNWNGGLLRGTLDIGKDLMVDSMRNVDSCRQLLLYGNGGIWLTDSKDFNEGLPEGADYRQIKNVIRLDNGRIFAVSPFGALSLWSA
;
A
#
# COMPACT_ATOMS: atom_id res chain seq x y z
N MET A 1 -41.99 33.40 -9.08
CA MET A 1 -40.72 34.09 -9.39
C MET A 1 -40.72 34.53 -10.86
N LYS A 2 -40.22 35.73 -11.19
CA LYS A 2 -40.17 36.21 -12.58
C LYS A 2 -39.17 35.39 -13.41
N LYS A 3 -39.54 34.97 -14.63
CA LYS A 3 -38.71 34.13 -15.54
C LYS A 3 -37.27 34.64 -15.71
N GLY A 4 -37.06 35.96 -15.73
CA GLY A 4 -35.73 36.57 -15.87
C GLY A 4 -34.82 36.37 -14.66
N THR A 5 -35.36 36.42 -13.44
CA THR A 5 -34.61 36.18 -12.21
C THR A 5 -34.16 34.73 -12.11
N TRP A 6 -35.05 33.79 -12.49
CA TRP A 6 -34.74 32.36 -12.55
C TRP A 6 -33.59 32.05 -13.53
N ARG A 7 -33.62 32.63 -14.74
CA ARG A 7 -32.53 32.47 -15.72
C ARG A 7 -31.18 32.97 -15.22
N LYS A 8 -31.15 34.13 -14.53
CA LYS A 8 -29.91 34.67 -13.95
C LYS A 8 -29.37 33.75 -12.84
N GLN A 9 -30.23 33.30 -11.93
CA GLN A 9 -29.84 32.39 -10.85
C GLN A 9 -29.34 31.05 -11.41
N HIS A 10 -30.08 30.43 -12.32
CA HIS A 10 -29.67 29.17 -12.95
C HIS A 10 -28.35 29.32 -13.71
N LYS A 11 -28.14 30.42 -14.44
CA LYS A 11 -26.87 30.66 -15.16
C LYS A 11 -25.68 30.74 -14.20
N TRP A 12 -25.75 31.60 -13.18
CA TRP A 12 -24.60 31.83 -12.29
C TRP A 12 -24.37 30.67 -11.31
N LEU A 13 -25.43 30.11 -10.73
CA LEU A 13 -25.32 28.89 -9.90
C LEU A 13 -24.88 27.70 -10.75
N GLY A 14 -25.40 27.56 -11.97
CA GLY A 14 -25.02 26.49 -12.89
C GLY A 14 -23.55 26.55 -13.27
N ILE A 15 -23.01 27.74 -13.56
CA ILE A 15 -21.58 27.92 -13.85
C ILE A 15 -20.74 27.53 -12.63
N GLY A 16 -21.08 28.02 -11.44
CA GLY A 16 -20.36 27.66 -10.21
C GLY A 16 -20.42 26.16 -9.92
N LEU A 17 -21.61 25.55 -10.01
CA LEU A 17 -21.80 24.13 -9.75
C LEU A 17 -21.15 23.24 -10.81
N SER A 18 -21.13 23.67 -12.08
CA SER A 18 -20.49 22.93 -13.17
C SER A 18 -19.00 22.74 -12.93
N PHE A 19 -18.31 23.73 -12.36
CA PHE A 19 -16.91 23.59 -11.97
C PHE A 19 -16.72 22.45 -10.96
N PHE A 20 -17.50 22.42 -9.89
CA PHE A 20 -17.43 21.34 -8.88
C PHE A 20 -17.83 19.98 -9.46
N MET A 21 -18.88 19.93 -10.30
CA MET A 21 -19.30 18.70 -10.99
C MET A 21 -18.18 18.15 -11.88
N LEU A 22 -17.50 19.00 -12.65
CA LEU A 22 -16.36 18.58 -13.46
C LEU A 22 -15.22 18.03 -12.59
N MET A 23 -14.88 18.70 -11.48
CA MET A 23 -13.89 18.17 -10.53
C MET A 23 -14.30 16.82 -9.95
N PHE A 24 -15.57 16.64 -9.59
CA PHE A 24 -16.08 15.35 -9.11
C PHE A 24 -16.06 14.27 -10.19
N CYS A 25 -16.37 14.60 -11.44
CA CYS A 25 -16.24 13.66 -12.56
C CYS A 25 -14.79 13.22 -12.75
N VAL A 26 -13.84 14.17 -12.76
CA VAL A 26 -12.41 13.86 -12.86
C VAL A 26 -11.96 13.01 -11.68
N SER A 27 -12.34 13.38 -10.46
CA SER A 27 -12.03 12.59 -9.26
C SER A 27 -12.62 11.18 -9.35
N GLY A 28 -13.86 11.02 -9.80
CA GLY A 28 -14.51 9.72 -9.97
C GLY A 28 -13.77 8.84 -10.98
N ILE A 29 -13.32 9.40 -12.10
CA ILE A 29 -12.49 8.69 -13.09
C ILE A 29 -11.17 8.25 -12.44
N LEU A 30 -10.47 9.15 -11.75
CA LEU A 30 -9.19 8.84 -11.10
C LEU A 30 -9.31 7.78 -10.00
N LEU A 31 -10.38 7.85 -9.20
CA LEU A 31 -10.65 6.91 -8.11
C LEU A 31 -11.02 5.52 -8.62
N ASN A 32 -11.73 5.44 -9.74
CA ASN A 32 -12.10 4.16 -10.36
C ASN A 32 -10.93 3.56 -11.17
N HIS A 33 -10.18 4.39 -11.89
CA HIS A 33 -8.98 4.00 -12.62
C HIS A 33 -7.72 4.23 -11.78
N ARG A 34 -7.64 3.54 -10.65
CA ARG A 34 -6.55 3.67 -9.67
C ARG A 34 -5.15 3.43 -10.26
N SER A 35 -5.05 2.69 -11.37
CA SER A 35 -3.81 2.49 -12.12
C SER A 35 -3.18 3.78 -12.64
N LEU A 36 -3.96 4.85 -12.86
CA LEU A 36 -3.47 6.16 -13.32
C LEU A 36 -2.74 6.94 -12.22
N ILE A 37 -3.04 6.65 -10.95
CA ILE A 37 -2.48 7.34 -9.78
C ILE A 37 -1.54 6.45 -8.96
N LYS A 38 -1.25 5.23 -9.42
CA LYS A 38 -0.47 4.22 -8.68
C LYS A 38 0.94 4.68 -8.29
N GLU A 39 1.52 5.61 -9.07
CA GLU A 39 2.86 6.15 -8.84
C GLU A 39 2.85 7.36 -7.89
N VAL A 40 1.68 7.97 -7.67
CA VAL A 40 1.53 9.13 -6.80
C VAL A 40 1.36 8.66 -5.36
N ASN A 41 2.47 8.64 -4.63
CA ASN A 41 2.49 8.25 -3.23
C ASN A 41 2.36 9.47 -2.32
N VAL A 42 1.34 9.46 -1.46
CA VAL A 42 1.18 10.45 -0.40
C VAL A 42 1.77 9.90 0.89
N SER A 43 2.72 10.63 1.48
CA SER A 43 3.27 10.25 2.77
C SER A 43 2.18 10.24 3.85
N ARG A 44 2.19 9.22 4.71
CA ARG A 44 1.25 9.10 5.84
C ARG A 44 1.31 10.30 6.79
N LYS A 45 2.40 11.08 6.80
CA LYS A 45 2.52 12.34 7.55
C LYS A 45 1.46 13.39 7.16
N TYR A 46 0.99 13.36 5.92
CA TYR A 46 -0.06 14.26 5.43
C TYR A 46 -1.47 13.70 5.61
N LEU A 47 -1.58 12.44 6.03
CA LEU A 47 -2.87 11.82 6.32
C LEU A 47 -3.28 12.09 7.77
N PRO A 48 -4.58 12.03 8.09
CA PRO A 48 -5.05 12.14 9.47
C PRO A 48 -4.40 11.08 10.39
N SER A 49 -4.26 11.38 11.68
CA SER A 49 -3.55 10.54 12.66
C SER A 49 -4.01 9.07 12.73
N ARG A 50 -5.26 8.77 12.37
CA ARG A 50 -5.80 7.40 12.25
C ARG A 50 -5.06 6.52 11.22
N TYR A 51 -4.31 7.10 10.28
CA TYR A 51 -3.53 6.40 9.27
C TYR A 51 -2.07 6.19 9.69
N GLU A 52 -1.66 6.77 10.84
CA GLU A 52 -0.36 6.49 11.44
C GLU A 52 -0.35 5.09 12.04
N PHE A 53 0.79 4.42 11.91
CA PHE A 53 1.03 3.19 12.62
C PHE A 53 1.35 3.49 14.08
N ARG A 54 0.42 3.13 14.97
CA ARG A 54 0.59 3.19 16.42
C ARG A 54 0.04 1.92 17.03
N ASN A 55 0.78 1.31 17.95
CA ASN A 55 0.36 0.11 18.67
C ASN A 55 -0.14 -1.01 17.74
N TRP A 56 0.59 -1.30 16.65
CA TRP A 56 0.28 -2.38 15.71
C TRP A 56 -1.09 -2.27 15.01
N ASN A 57 -1.67 -1.06 14.94
CA ASN A 57 -2.95 -0.81 14.28
C ASN A 57 -2.88 -0.92 12.74
N GLY A 58 -4.03 -0.76 12.09
CA GLY A 58 -4.10 -0.59 10.63
C GLY A 58 -3.60 -1.79 9.84
N GLY A 59 -3.53 -2.98 10.46
CA GLY A 59 -2.97 -4.18 9.86
C GLY A 59 -1.46 -4.08 9.61
N LEU A 60 -0.73 -3.30 10.42
CA LEU A 60 0.73 -3.19 10.34
C LEU A 60 1.39 -4.57 10.26
N LEU A 61 0.99 -5.46 11.17
CA LEU A 61 1.36 -6.86 11.20
C LEU A 61 0.10 -7.70 10.94
N ARG A 62 0.18 -8.56 9.93
CA ARG A 62 -0.92 -9.44 9.50
C ARG A 62 -0.58 -10.90 9.67
N GLY A 63 0.67 -11.28 9.42
CA GLY A 63 1.13 -12.64 9.56
C GLY A 63 2.65 -12.73 9.61
N THR A 64 3.12 -13.95 9.81
CA THR A 64 4.53 -14.28 9.85
C THR A 64 4.82 -15.47 8.94
N LEU A 65 6.02 -15.53 8.37
CA LEU A 65 6.51 -16.66 7.60
C LEU A 65 7.89 -17.05 8.10
N ASP A 66 8.06 -18.32 8.48
CA ASP A 66 9.37 -18.86 8.84
C ASP A 66 10.19 -19.11 7.56
N ILE A 67 11.32 -18.40 7.41
CA ILE A 67 12.22 -18.58 6.28
C ILE A 67 13.30 -19.65 6.55
N GLY A 68 13.34 -20.22 7.75
CA GLY A 68 14.26 -21.29 8.12
C GLY A 68 15.73 -20.85 8.06
N LYS A 69 16.65 -21.82 8.16
CA LYS A 69 18.10 -21.58 8.17
C LYS A 69 18.72 -21.42 6.77
N ASP A 70 18.00 -21.78 5.70
CA ASP A 70 18.58 -21.89 4.34
C ASP A 70 18.76 -20.54 3.64
N LEU A 71 17.99 -19.51 4.01
CA LEU A 71 18.12 -18.15 3.48
C LEU A 71 19.03 -17.26 4.34
N MET A 72 19.76 -17.84 5.30
CA MET A 72 20.72 -17.09 6.11
C MET A 72 21.83 -16.56 5.22
N VAL A 73 21.85 -15.24 5.03
CA VAL A 73 23.02 -14.51 4.53
C VAL A 73 24.23 -14.91 5.37
N ASP A 74 25.33 -15.31 4.72
CA ASP A 74 26.57 -15.83 5.33
C ASP A 74 27.15 -14.93 6.45
N SER A 75 26.73 -13.67 6.53
CA SER A 75 27.14 -12.68 7.53
C SER A 75 26.59 -12.90 8.95
N MET A 76 25.67 -13.84 9.18
CA MET A 76 24.96 -13.99 10.47
C MET A 76 24.89 -15.43 10.98
N ARG A 77 25.90 -16.27 10.67
CA ARG A 77 25.95 -17.68 11.13
C ARG A 77 26.28 -17.88 12.62
N ASN A 78 26.64 -16.81 13.35
CA ASN A 78 27.12 -16.87 14.73
C ASN A 78 26.11 -16.37 15.80
N VAL A 79 24.83 -16.21 15.47
CA VAL A 79 23.81 -15.85 16.46
C VAL A 79 22.97 -17.08 16.77
N ASP A 80 23.02 -17.51 18.02
CA ASP A 80 22.40 -18.71 18.58
C ASP A 80 20.96 -18.95 18.06
N SER A 81 20.79 -19.86 17.11
CA SER A 81 19.53 -20.55 16.73
C SER A 81 18.21 -19.76 16.67
N CYS A 82 18.24 -18.44 16.50
CA CYS A 82 17.03 -17.66 16.26
C CYS A 82 16.55 -17.89 14.83
N ARG A 83 15.42 -18.59 14.68
CA ARG A 83 14.68 -18.65 13.41
C ARG A 83 14.42 -17.22 12.94
N GLN A 84 14.87 -16.88 11.73
CA GLN A 84 14.47 -15.63 11.11
C GLN A 84 13.02 -15.78 10.63
N LEU A 85 12.16 -14.87 11.07
CA LEU A 85 10.77 -14.80 10.61
C LEU A 85 10.62 -13.55 9.75
N LEU A 86 9.91 -13.68 8.64
CA LEU A 86 9.37 -12.54 7.91
C LEU A 86 8.06 -12.13 8.58
N LEU A 87 7.99 -10.88 9.01
CA LEU A 87 6.77 -10.21 9.43
C LEU A 87 6.20 -9.47 8.22
N TYR A 88 4.92 -9.65 7.92
CA TYR A 88 4.28 -8.96 6.80
C TYR A 88 2.93 -8.38 7.17
N GLY A 89 2.56 -7.28 6.51
CA GLY A 89 1.26 -6.64 6.64
C GLY A 89 1.15 -5.39 5.78
N ASN A 90 0.37 -4.41 6.23
CA ASN A 90 0.17 -3.14 5.52
C ASN A 90 1.39 -2.19 5.56
N GLY A 91 2.40 -2.54 6.36
CA GLY A 91 3.69 -1.85 6.42
C GLY A 91 4.75 -2.42 5.48
N GLY A 92 4.43 -3.41 4.64
CA GLY A 92 5.39 -4.17 3.85
C GLY A 92 5.87 -5.43 4.57
N ILE A 93 7.06 -5.89 4.19
CA ILE A 93 7.72 -7.10 4.70
C ILE A 93 8.99 -6.69 5.45
N TRP A 94 9.18 -7.28 6.61
CA TRP A 94 10.27 -6.97 7.53
C TRP A 94 10.84 -8.28 8.10
N LEU A 95 12.14 -8.32 8.33
CA LEU A 95 12.75 -9.37 9.13
C LEU A 95 12.59 -9.05 10.63
N THR A 96 12.57 -10.07 11.46
CA THR A 96 12.47 -9.92 12.94
C THR A 96 13.61 -9.12 13.57
N ASP A 97 14.73 -8.95 12.87
CA ASP A 97 15.84 -8.07 13.26
C ASP A 97 15.62 -6.59 12.89
N SER A 98 14.39 -6.23 12.48
CA SER A 98 13.96 -4.90 12.00
C SER A 98 14.57 -4.47 10.66
N LYS A 99 15.15 -5.39 9.88
CA LYS A 99 15.63 -5.09 8.53
C LYS A 99 14.47 -5.06 7.52
N ASP A 100 14.51 -4.07 6.62
CA ASP A 100 13.57 -3.95 5.51
C ASP A 100 13.77 -5.11 4.52
N PHE A 101 12.69 -5.81 4.15
CA PHE A 101 12.71 -6.93 3.21
C PHE A 101 11.70 -6.70 2.06
N ASN A 102 11.55 -5.45 1.63
CA ASN A 102 10.65 -5.08 0.53
C ASN A 102 11.34 -5.05 -0.85
N GLU A 103 12.61 -5.46 -0.96
CA GLU A 103 13.32 -5.52 -2.25
C GLU A 103 12.65 -6.51 -3.22
N GLY A 104 12.40 -6.05 -4.45
CA GLY A 104 11.63 -6.78 -5.47
C GLY A 104 10.15 -6.41 -5.57
N LEU A 105 9.61 -5.68 -4.59
CA LEU A 105 8.27 -5.11 -4.70
C LEU A 105 8.29 -3.81 -5.55
N PRO A 106 7.29 -3.58 -6.42
CA PRO A 106 7.14 -2.30 -7.11
C PRO A 106 6.99 -1.16 -6.10
N GLU A 107 7.47 0.03 -6.48
CA GLU A 107 7.25 1.23 -5.67
C GLU A 107 5.76 1.56 -5.54
N GLY A 108 5.36 1.97 -4.35
CA GLY A 108 3.97 2.32 -4.07
C GLY A 108 3.49 1.87 -2.69
N ALA A 109 2.70 2.71 -2.02
CA ALA A 109 2.07 2.36 -0.75
C ALA A 109 1.11 1.16 -0.88
N ASP A 110 0.58 0.96 -2.08
CA ASP A 110 -0.36 -0.10 -2.42
C ASP A 110 0.28 -1.48 -2.53
N TYR A 111 1.47 -1.56 -3.14
CA TYR A 111 2.23 -2.81 -3.22
C TYR A 111 2.84 -3.22 -1.89
N ARG A 112 3.01 -2.27 -0.96
CA ARG A 112 3.40 -2.54 0.44
C ARG A 112 2.26 -3.07 1.30
N GLN A 113 1.03 -3.19 0.77
CA GLN A 113 -0.06 -3.84 1.50
C GLN A 113 -0.05 -5.35 1.32
N ILE A 114 0.75 -6.03 2.13
CA ILE A 114 0.95 -7.48 1.99
C ILE A 114 -0.19 -8.22 2.67
N LYS A 115 -0.89 -9.02 1.87
CA LYS A 115 -2.02 -9.83 2.31
C LYS A 115 -1.58 -11.23 2.72
N ASN A 116 -0.61 -11.80 2.03
CA ASN A 116 -0.03 -13.08 2.37
C ASN A 116 1.39 -13.19 1.82
N VAL A 117 2.23 -14.01 2.44
CA VAL A 117 3.56 -14.39 1.94
C VAL A 117 3.69 -15.89 2.02
N ILE A 118 4.13 -16.53 0.94
CA ILE A 118 4.31 -17.97 0.87
C ILE A 118 5.72 -18.31 0.38
N ARG A 119 6.27 -19.40 0.90
CA ARG A 119 7.48 -20.03 0.40
C ARG A 119 7.10 -21.25 -0.42
N LEU A 120 7.63 -21.36 -1.62
CA LEU A 120 7.51 -22.54 -2.46
C LEU A 120 8.58 -23.58 -2.10
N ASP A 121 8.36 -24.83 -2.50
CA ASP A 121 9.29 -25.94 -2.25
C ASP A 121 10.69 -25.69 -2.85
N ASN A 122 10.77 -24.89 -3.91
CA ASN A 122 12.05 -24.49 -4.52
C ASN A 122 12.74 -23.31 -3.82
N GLY A 123 12.28 -22.91 -2.63
CA GLY A 123 12.88 -21.85 -1.82
C GLY A 123 12.49 -20.43 -2.22
N ARG A 124 11.77 -20.22 -3.33
CA ARG A 124 11.32 -18.88 -3.74
C ARG A 124 10.19 -18.37 -2.84
N ILE A 125 10.25 -17.08 -2.53
CA ILE A 125 9.25 -16.41 -1.70
C ILE A 125 8.39 -15.51 -2.57
N PHE A 126 7.07 -15.63 -2.41
CA PHE A 126 6.08 -14.81 -3.10
C PHE A 126 5.25 -14.04 -2.08
N ALA A 127 5.06 -12.75 -2.35
CA ALA A 127 4.18 -11.88 -1.60
C ALA A 127 2.95 -11.54 -2.44
N VAL A 128 1.79 -11.49 -1.80
CA VAL A 128 0.52 -11.14 -2.43
C VAL A 128 0.04 -9.80 -1.91
N SER A 129 -0.18 -8.87 -2.83
CA SER A 129 -0.84 -7.59 -2.58
C SER A 129 -2.22 -7.58 -3.26
N PRO A 130 -3.11 -6.61 -2.94
CA PRO A 130 -4.37 -6.45 -3.68
C PRO A 130 -4.21 -6.26 -5.19
N PHE A 131 -3.01 -5.88 -5.64
CA PHE A 131 -2.71 -5.53 -7.03
C PHE A 131 -1.96 -6.63 -7.77
N GLY A 132 -1.57 -7.71 -7.11
CA GLY A 132 -0.88 -8.83 -7.73
C GLY A 132 0.01 -9.61 -6.79
N ALA A 133 0.49 -10.75 -7.31
CA ALA A 133 1.52 -11.57 -6.70
C ALA A 133 2.91 -11.14 -7.22
N LEU A 134 3.87 -11.03 -6.31
CA LEU A 134 5.20 -10.49 -6.56
C LEU A 134 6.23 -11.47 -5.99
N SER A 135 7.27 -11.79 -6.77
CA SER A 135 8.41 -12.55 -6.29
C SER A 135 9.34 -11.63 -5.52
N LEU A 136 9.73 -12.04 -4.31
CA LEU A 136 10.83 -11.40 -3.59
C LEU A 136 12.14 -12.02 -4.05
N TRP A 137 13.17 -11.18 -4.21
CA TRP A 137 14.51 -11.70 -4.44
C TRP A 137 15.03 -12.31 -3.14
N SER A 138 15.64 -13.49 -3.21
CA SER A 138 16.49 -13.96 -2.13
C SER A 138 17.66 -12.98 -2.06
N ALA A 139 17.68 -12.14 -1.02
CA ALA A 139 18.86 -11.36 -0.66
C ALA A 139 19.98 -12.28 -0.16
#